data_AF-A0A371BH57-F1
#
_entry.id   AF-A0A371BH57-F1
#
_cell.length_a   1.000
_cell.length_b   1.000
_cell.length_c   1.000
_cell.angle_alpha   90.00
_cell.angle_beta   90.00
_cell.angle_gamma   90.00
#
_symmetry.space_group_name_H-M   'P 1'
#
loop_
_entity.id
_entity.type
_entity.pdbx_description
1 polymer ?
#
loop_
_entity_poly.entity_id
_entity_poly.type
_entity_poly.pdbx_seq_one_letter_code
_entity_poly.pdbx_strand_id
1 'polypeptide(L)'
;MFGDASKGRSAAIQDSRELGDLASVFSDPDKISLLENGKSVAEIARLTKPIEDRLREGLSEVRSLQSEIVSGISEQQLEMELAESLVGLSNINRRTAEDIAKRVEAAARGES
;
A
#
# COMPACT_ATOMS: atom_id res chain seq x y z
N MET A 1 10.49 18.93 -10.29
CA MET A 1 9.77 20.21 -10.50
C MET A 1 9.09 20.22 -11.87
N PHE A 2 8.05 19.41 -12.06
CA PHE A 2 7.14 19.52 -13.21
C PHE A 2 5.71 19.35 -12.72
N GLY A 3 5.18 20.45 -12.18
CA GLY A 3 3.80 20.62 -11.76
C GLY A 3 3.50 22.11 -11.86
N ASP A 4 2.46 22.46 -12.62
CA ASP A 4 1.98 23.84 -12.67
C ASP A 4 1.07 24.05 -11.45
N ALA A 5 1.63 24.63 -10.39
CA ALA A 5 0.92 24.92 -9.15
C ALA A 5 -0.29 25.85 -9.37
N SER A 6 -0.33 26.58 -10.48
CA SER A 6 -1.47 27.43 -10.85
C SER A 6 -2.69 26.64 -11.35
N LYS A 7 -2.53 25.35 -11.69
CA LYS A 7 -3.59 24.48 -12.25
C LYS A 7 -4.03 23.33 -11.33
N GLY A 8 -3.57 23.29 -10.08
CA GLY A 8 -3.93 22.23 -9.13
C GLY A 8 -3.46 20.82 -9.50
N ARG A 9 -2.54 20.68 -10.47
CA ARG A 9 -1.92 19.38 -10.79
C ARG A 9 -0.80 19.13 -9.78
N SER A 10 -1.01 18.16 -8.89
CA SER A 10 0.05 17.62 -8.03
C SER A 10 1.28 17.32 -8.85
N ALA A 11 2.47 17.63 -8.31
CA ALA A 11 3.72 17.32 -8.98
C ALA A 11 3.77 15.81 -9.26
N ALA A 12 4.02 15.45 -10.52
CA ALA A 12 4.11 14.05 -10.93
C ALA A 12 5.27 13.31 -10.24
N ILE A 13 6.27 14.07 -9.78
CA ILE A 13 7.48 13.62 -9.11
C ILE A 13 7.61 14.39 -7.80
N GLN A 14 7.61 13.67 -6.69
CA GLN A 14 7.78 14.19 -5.33
C GLN A 14 9.22 14.02 -4.83
N ASP A 15 9.98 13.07 -5.40
CA ASP A 15 11.36 12.80 -5.03
C ASP A 15 12.26 12.63 -6.28
N SER A 16 13.46 13.21 -6.25
CA SER A 16 14.51 13.01 -7.26
C SER A 16 14.79 11.53 -7.61
N ARG A 17 14.58 10.61 -6.66
CA ARG A 17 14.73 9.16 -6.86
C ARG A 17 13.71 8.58 -7.84
N GLU A 18 12.56 9.23 -8.01
CA GLU A 18 11.50 8.82 -8.95
C GLU A 18 11.82 9.18 -10.41
N LEU A 19 12.95 9.86 -10.68
CA LEU A 19 13.38 10.15 -12.07
C LEU A 19 13.69 8.87 -12.86
N GLY A 20 14.19 7.82 -12.19
CA GLY A 20 14.39 6.51 -12.81
C GLY A 20 13.05 5.85 -13.17
N ASP A 21 12.09 5.90 -12.25
CA ASP A 21 10.75 5.35 -12.45
C ASP A 21 9.96 6.12 -13.51
N LEU A 22 10.17 7.44 -13.60
CA LEU A 22 9.60 8.30 -14.63
C LEU A 22 10.01 7.85 -16.04
N ALA A 23 11.29 7.48 -16.24
CA ALA A 23 11.75 6.99 -17.54
C ALA A 23 11.00 5.71 -17.95
N SER A 24 10.71 4.82 -16.99
CA SER A 24 9.92 3.61 -17.21
C SER A 24 8.44 3.89 -17.52
N VAL A 25 7.89 4.99 -16.99
CA VAL A 25 6.53 5.45 -17.27
C VAL A 25 6.42 6.00 -18.69
N PHE A 26 7.40 6.78 -19.16
CA PHE A 26 7.38 7.32 -20.52
C PHE A 26 7.69 6.29 -21.62
N SER A 27 8.32 5.16 -21.29
CA SER A 27 8.58 4.08 -22.25
C SER A 27 7.39 3.16 -22.49
N ASP A 28 6.30 3.31 -21.73
CA ASP A 28 5.12 2.43 -21.78
C ASP A 28 3.85 3.27 -22.04
N PRO A 29 3.20 3.11 -23.21
CA PRO A 29 2.00 3.86 -23.57
C PRO A 29 0.87 3.76 -22.55
N ASP A 30 0.69 2.61 -21.89
CA ASP A 30 -0.38 2.41 -20.91
C ASP A 30 -0.10 3.21 -19.62
N LYS A 31 1.17 3.31 -19.22
CA LYS A 31 1.61 4.11 -18.08
C LYS A 31 1.50 5.61 -18.36
N ILE A 32 1.72 6.04 -19.60
CA ILE A 32 1.52 7.44 -20.02
C ILE A 32 0.05 7.85 -19.83
N SER A 33 -0.91 7.03 -20.26
CA SER A 33 -2.32 7.34 -20.06
C SER A 33 -2.70 7.47 -18.57
N LEU A 34 -2.08 6.69 -17.68
CA LEU A 34 -2.28 6.83 -16.24
C LEU A 34 -1.71 8.16 -15.70
N LEU A 35 -0.55 8.57 -16.20
CA LEU A 35 0.07 9.86 -15.87
C LEU A 35 -0.78 11.04 -16.36
N GLU A 36 -1.32 10.96 -17.58
CA GLU A 36 -2.22 11.96 -18.15
C GLU A 36 -3.51 12.10 -17.33
N ASN A 37 -4.02 11.00 -16.78
CA ASN A 37 -5.15 10.94 -15.85
C ASN A 37 -4.83 11.44 -14.42
N GLY A 38 -3.63 11.98 -14.20
CA GLY A 38 -3.25 12.64 -12.95
C GLY A 38 -2.72 11.70 -11.86
N LYS A 39 -2.39 10.45 -12.19
CA LYS A 39 -1.67 9.55 -11.25
C LYS A 39 -0.21 9.98 -11.11
N SER A 40 0.30 9.91 -9.89
CA SER A 40 1.73 10.10 -9.62
C SER A 40 2.57 8.92 -10.12
N VAL A 41 3.87 9.15 -10.32
CA VAL A 41 4.80 8.09 -10.76
C VAL A 41 4.81 6.91 -9.78
N ALA A 42 4.79 7.18 -8.48
CA ALA A 42 4.71 6.14 -7.45
C ALA A 42 3.42 5.32 -7.51
N GLU A 43 2.27 5.96 -7.76
CA GLU A 43 0.99 5.25 -7.95
C GLU A 43 1.02 4.39 -9.21
N ILE A 44 1.57 4.89 -10.32
CA ILE A 44 1.67 4.14 -11.58
C ILE A 44 2.58 2.94 -11.41
N ALA A 45 3.74 3.12 -10.75
CA ALA A 45 4.65 2.03 -10.44
C ALA A 45 3.95 0.94 -9.60
N ARG A 46 3.18 1.33 -8.57
CA ARG A 46 2.40 0.40 -7.75
C ARG A 46 1.29 -0.30 -8.55
N LEU A 47 0.58 0.40 -9.42
CA LEU A 47 -0.54 -0.14 -10.20
C LEU A 47 -0.09 -1.10 -11.29
N THR A 48 1.05 -0.82 -11.92
CA THR A 48 1.60 -1.61 -13.04
C THR A 48 2.51 -2.75 -12.60
N LYS A 49 2.78 -2.85 -11.30
CA LYS A 49 3.56 -3.94 -10.73
C LYS A 49 2.84 -5.29 -10.84
N PRO A 50 3.55 -6.39 -11.15
CA PRO A 50 2.95 -7.73 -11.15
C PRO A 50 2.22 -8.04 -9.84
N ILE A 51 1.09 -8.74 -9.95
CA ILE A 51 0.24 -9.06 -8.78
C ILE A 51 0.99 -9.88 -7.73
N GLU A 52 1.89 -10.79 -8.14
CA GLU A 52 2.74 -11.56 -7.23
C GLU A 52 3.56 -10.64 -6.33
N ASP A 53 4.32 -9.70 -6.92
CA ASP A 53 5.19 -8.81 -6.17
C ASP A 53 4.36 -7.89 -5.25
N ARG A 54 3.23 -7.38 -5.74
CA ARG A 54 2.30 -6.55 -4.94
C ARG A 54 1.77 -7.30 -3.71
N LEU A 55 1.40 -8.56 -3.87
CA LEU A 55 0.90 -9.39 -2.76
C LEU A 55 2.02 -9.71 -1.77
N ARG A 56 3.22 -10.10 -2.25
CA ARG A 56 4.37 -10.40 -1.38
C ARG A 56 4.80 -9.20 -0.55
N GLU A 57 4.91 -8.03 -1.18
CA GLU A 57 5.29 -6.80 -0.49
C GLU A 57 4.21 -6.36 0.50
N GLY A 58 2.94 -6.34 0.07
CA GLY A 58 1.83 -5.95 0.94
C GLY A 58 1.70 -6.84 2.18
N LEU A 59 1.81 -8.16 2.02
CA LEU A 59 1.77 -9.10 3.15
C LEU A 59 2.97 -8.91 4.10
N SER A 60 4.15 -8.60 3.55
CA SER A 60 5.35 -8.33 4.35
C SER A 60 5.22 -7.03 5.14
N GLU A 61 4.71 -5.98 4.52
CA GLU A 61 4.44 -4.68 5.15
C GLU A 61 3.42 -4.81 6.29
N VAL A 62 2.31 -5.51 6.05
CA VAL A 62 1.30 -5.80 7.09
C VAL A 62 1.92 -6.55 8.27
N ARG A 63 2.74 -7.58 8.02
CA ARG A 63 3.44 -8.33 9.08
C ARG A 63 4.36 -7.42 9.90
N SER A 64 5.11 -6.54 9.24
CA SER A 64 6.02 -5.60 9.92
C SER A 64 5.25 -4.69 10.87
N LEU A 65 4.21 -4.02 10.37
CA LEU A 65 3.38 -3.11 11.15
C LEU A 65 2.68 -3.82 12.32
N GLN A 66 2.15 -5.03 12.10
CA GLN A 66 1.56 -5.82 13.17
C GLN A 66 2.58 -6.20 14.25
N SER A 67 3.81 -6.52 13.86
CA SER A 67 4.88 -6.87 14.81
C SER A 67 5.30 -5.66 15.66
N GLU A 68 5.36 -4.47 15.06
CA GLU A 68 5.61 -3.21 15.76
C GLU A 68 4.49 -2.91 16.76
N ILE A 69 3.22 -3.06 16.37
CA ILE A 69 2.07 -2.86 17.27
C ILE A 69 2.13 -3.84 18.44
N VAL A 70 2.37 -5.13 18.19
CA VAL A 70 2.50 -6.15 19.24
C VAL A 70 3.65 -5.83 20.20
N SER A 71 4.79 -5.37 19.66
CA SER A 71 5.93 -4.95 20.48
C SER A 71 5.56 -3.75 21.36
N GLY A 72 4.92 -2.73 20.79
CA GLY A 72 4.46 -1.56 21.56
C GLY A 72 3.47 -1.89 22.67
N ILE A 73 2.54 -2.84 22.43
CA ILE A 73 1.61 -3.36 23.45
C ILE A 73 2.36 -4.12 24.56
N SER A 74 3.48 -4.78 24.22
CA SER A 74 4.27 -5.55 25.18
C SER A 74 5.21 -4.66 26.01
N GLU A 75 5.67 -3.55 25.44
CA GLU A 75 6.57 -2.59 26.09
C GLU A 75 5.85 -1.67 27.08
N GLN A 76 4.57 -1.37 26.84
CA GLN A 76 3.78 -0.47 27.67
C GLN A 76 2.47 -1.13 28.11
N GLN A 77 2.16 -1.08 29.40
CA GLN A 77 0.87 -1.53 29.88
C GLN A 77 -0.23 -0.64 29.28
N LEU A 78 -1.15 -1.24 28.53
CA LEU A 78 -2.30 -0.53 27.98
C LEU A 78 -3.27 -0.16 29.11
N GLU A 79 -3.50 1.14 29.27
CA GLU A 79 -4.58 1.65 30.10
C GLU A 79 -5.95 1.19 29.57
N MET A 80 -6.90 0.91 30.47
CA MET A 80 -8.19 0.33 30.12
C MET A 80 -8.97 1.18 29.11
N GLU A 81 -9.01 2.49 29.29
CA GLU A 81 -9.70 3.44 28.40
C GLU A 81 -9.11 3.43 26.98
N LEU A 82 -7.78 3.41 26.88
CA LEU A 82 -7.09 3.30 25.59
C LEU A 82 -7.37 1.94 24.94
N ALA A 83 -7.32 0.85 25.71
CA ALA A 83 -7.63 -0.48 25.22
C ALA A 83 -9.05 -0.56 24.66
N GLU A 84 -10.06 -0.07 25.40
CA GLU A 84 -11.47 -0.02 24.96
C GLU A 84 -11.63 0.72 23.64
N SER A 85 -10.95 1.85 23.46
CA SER A 85 -10.99 2.63 22.22
C SER A 85 -10.40 1.89 21.01
N LEU A 86 -9.48 0.94 21.23
CA LEU A 86 -8.76 0.21 20.19
C LEU A 86 -9.35 -1.18 19.89
N VAL A 87 -10.26 -1.70 20.72
CA VAL A 87 -10.90 -3.03 20.51
C VAL A 87 -11.63 -3.09 19.16
N GLY A 88 -12.32 -2.02 18.76
CA GLY A 88 -13.02 -1.98 17.48
C GLY A 88 -12.06 -2.11 16.29
N LEU A 89 -11.01 -1.27 16.28
CA LEU A 89 -10.02 -1.23 15.21
C LEU A 89 -9.23 -2.53 15.09
N SER A 90 -8.79 -3.10 16.22
CA SER A 90 -8.08 -4.39 16.25
C SER A 90 -8.93 -5.53 15.69
N ASN A 91 -10.23 -5.55 16.00
CA ASN A 91 -11.15 -6.54 15.45
C ASN A 91 -11.37 -6.40 13.94
N ILE A 92 -11.41 -5.18 13.42
CA ILE A 92 -11.48 -4.94 11.96
C ILE A 92 -10.23 -5.50 11.29
N ASN A 93 -9.05 -5.16 11.81
CA ASN A 93 -7.77 -5.64 11.29
C ASN A 93 -7.68 -7.18 11.29
N ARG A 94 -8.16 -7.83 12.37
CA ARG A 94 -8.23 -9.29 12.44
C ARG A 94 -9.09 -9.88 11.32
N ARG A 95 -10.30 -9.35 11.11
CA ARG A 95 -11.22 -9.87 10.07
C ARG A 95 -10.64 -9.71 8.67
N THR A 96 -10.01 -8.57 8.38
CA THR A 96 -9.38 -8.33 7.08
C THR A 96 -8.21 -9.27 6.85
N ALA A 97 -7.37 -9.50 7.86
CA ALA A 97 -6.27 -10.48 7.77
C ALA A 97 -6.78 -11.91 7.54
N GLU A 98 -7.87 -12.31 8.22
CA GLU A 98 -8.53 -13.60 8.02
C GLU A 98 -9.11 -13.75 6.60
N ASP A 99 -9.74 -12.70 6.06
CA ASP A 99 -10.28 -12.72 4.70
C ASP A 99 -9.17 -12.86 3.65
N ILE A 100 -8.05 -12.16 3.83
CA ILE A 100 -6.87 -12.30 2.98
C ILE A 100 -6.35 -13.75 3.01
N ALA A 101 -6.16 -14.32 4.20
CA ALA A 101 -5.68 -15.68 4.35
C ALA A 101 -6.61 -16.69 3.64
N LYS A 102 -7.92 -16.58 3.86
CA LYS A 102 -8.92 -17.44 3.22
C LYS A 102 -8.85 -17.38 1.69
N ARG A 103 -8.75 -16.18 1.11
CA ARG A 103 -8.69 -16.01 -0.35
C ARG A 103 -7.40 -16.58 -0.94
N VAL A 104 -6.27 -16.38 -0.28
CA VAL A 104 -4.98 -16.95 -0.73
C VAL A 104 -5.02 -18.47 -0.65
N GLU A 105 -5.56 -19.04 0.43
CA GLU A 105 -5.71 -20.49 0.56
C GLU A 105 -6.69 -21.09 -0.43
N ALA A 106 -7.82 -20.44 -0.71
CA ALA A 106 -8.77 -20.88 -1.72
C ALA A 106 -8.11 -20.90 -3.11
N ALA A 107 -7.41 -19.82 -3.48
CA ALA A 107 -6.65 -19.74 -4.72
C ALA A 107 -5.55 -20.83 -4.79
N ALA A 108 -4.84 -21.10 -3.69
CA ALA A 108 -3.83 -22.16 -3.62
C ALA A 108 -4.41 -23.57 -3.78
N ARG A 109 -5.69 -23.77 -3.41
CA ARG A 109 -6.44 -25.01 -3.62
C ARG A 109 -7.12 -25.11 -4.99
N GLY A 110 -7.08 -24.05 -5.80
CA GLY A 110 -7.78 -23.97 -7.08
C GLY A 110 -9.29 -23.72 -6.97
N GLU A 111 -9.76 -23.30 -5.79
CA GLU A 111 -11.14 -22.90 -5.53
C GLU A 111 -11.24 -21.38 -5.84
N SER A 112 -11.72 -21.03 -7.03
CA SER A 112 -11.93 -19.62 -7.46
C SER A 112 -13.41 -19.30 -7.62
#